data_AF-A0A0N0IV05-F1
#
_entry.id   AF-A0A0N0IV05-F1
#
_cell.length_a   1.000
_cell.length_b   1.000
_cell.length_c   1.000
_cell.angle_alpha   90.00
_cell.angle_beta   90.00
_cell.angle_gamma   90.00
#
_symmetry.space_group_name_H-M   'P 1'
#
loop_
_entity.id
_entity.type
_entity.pdbx_description
1 polymer ?
#
loop_
_entity_poly.entity_id
_entity_poly.type
_entity_poly.pdbx_seq_one_letter_code
_entity_poly.pdbx_strand_id
1 'polypeptide(L)'
;MNHLELMVANLTMKKNIVGAFFVLLLNPLNAQFTDAKSLMSFSKSDFTSKIEILKKKGWVSDMPLRKTSKGKSITGYKKKTENGNYSVVLTKFTLPDSKKVVNITDLYFPYDDTFSKYFDELSTIYNFSGVQGMGEGAVGYSEKNLMILVKMSKDSYSSKWIQEIEITSVKDSK
;
A
#
# COMPACT_ATOMS: atom_id res chain seq x y z
N MET A 1 55.62 27.24 -0.28
CA MET A 1 54.39 26.44 -0.49
C MET A 1 53.21 27.38 -0.37
N ASN A 2 52.56 27.68 -1.50
CA ASN A 2 51.54 28.71 -1.58
C ASN A 2 50.22 28.22 -0.95
N HIS A 3 49.48 29.14 -0.32
CA HIS A 3 48.19 28.91 0.34
C HIS A 3 47.12 28.24 -0.57
N LEU A 4 47.34 28.20 -1.88
CA LEU A 4 46.48 27.50 -2.85
C LEU A 4 46.65 25.97 -2.85
N GLU A 5 47.83 25.42 -2.54
CA GLU A 5 48.06 23.96 -2.59
C GLU A 5 47.50 23.25 -1.35
N LEU A 6 47.39 23.94 -0.20
CA LEU A 6 46.73 23.41 1.00
C LEU A 6 45.19 23.35 0.85
N MET A 7 44.61 24.20 -0.01
CA MET A 7 43.18 24.16 -0.33
C MET A 7 42.83 23.03 -1.30
N VAL A 8 43.72 22.68 -2.24
CA VAL A 8 43.49 21.59 -3.22
C VAL A 8 43.66 20.20 -2.57
N ALA A 9 44.52 20.04 -1.57
CA ALA A 9 44.61 18.80 -0.80
C ALA A 9 43.41 18.55 0.13
N ASN A 10 42.73 19.60 0.62
CA ASN A 10 41.53 19.48 1.45
C ASN A 10 40.22 19.31 0.65
N LEU A 11 40.25 19.56 -0.67
CA LEU A 11 39.11 19.37 -1.58
C LEU A 11 39.07 17.99 -2.23
N THR A 12 40.09 17.15 -2.02
CA THR A 12 40.22 15.84 -2.70
C THR A 12 39.99 14.64 -1.76
N MET A 13 39.82 14.86 -0.44
CA MET A 13 39.54 13.80 0.56
C MET A 13 38.30 14.05 1.43
N LYS A 14 37.29 14.77 0.93
CA LYS A 14 35.95 14.83 1.56
C LYS A 14 34.79 14.66 0.57
N LYS A 15 35.04 14.01 -0.57
CA LYS A 15 34.00 13.67 -1.55
C LYS A 15 33.30 12.32 -1.32
N ASN A 16 33.63 11.58 -0.25
CA ASN A 16 33.12 10.21 -0.07
C ASN A 16 32.42 9.88 1.26
N ILE A 17 32.19 10.82 2.19
CA ILE A 17 31.57 10.49 3.49
C ILE A 17 30.64 11.61 3.99
N VAL A 18 29.70 12.07 3.16
CA VAL A 18 28.56 12.92 3.63
C VAL A 18 27.25 12.52 2.92
N GLY A 19 27.08 11.22 2.64
CA GLY A 19 25.82 10.66 2.12
C GLY A 19 25.29 9.47 2.93
N ALA A 20 25.95 9.12 4.04
CA ALA A 20 25.68 7.91 4.81
C ALA A 20 25.20 8.18 6.26
N PHE A 21 24.81 9.41 6.60
CA PHE A 21 24.46 9.78 7.98
C PHE A 21 23.20 10.65 8.07
N PHE A 22 22.15 10.25 7.35
CA PHE A 22 20.76 10.72 7.58
C PHE A 22 19.75 9.58 7.40
N VAL A 23 20.11 8.36 7.83
CA VAL A 23 19.18 7.22 7.92
C VAL A 23 19.17 6.70 9.35
N LEU A 24 18.93 7.61 10.29
CA LEU A 24 18.49 7.26 11.64
C LEU A 24 17.06 7.77 11.79
N LEU A 25 16.15 6.81 11.91
CA LEU A 25 14.89 6.94 12.66
C LEU A 25 13.73 7.70 12.00
N LEU A 26 13.50 7.52 10.71
CA LEU A 26 12.10 7.53 10.25
C LEU A 26 11.47 6.22 10.74
N ASN A 27 10.72 6.31 11.84
CA ASN A 27 9.92 5.24 12.42
C ASN A 27 9.39 4.27 11.33
N PRO A 28 9.92 3.04 11.21
CA PRO A 28 9.39 2.04 10.27
C PRO A 28 7.96 1.56 10.64
N LEU A 29 7.40 2.14 11.71
CA LEU A 29 6.04 1.95 12.20
C LEU A 29 5.01 2.85 11.51
N ASN A 30 5.41 3.85 10.73
CA ASN A 30 4.45 4.60 9.93
C ASN A 30 3.75 3.64 8.96
N ALA A 31 2.43 3.54 9.11
CA ALA A 31 1.57 2.68 8.33
C ALA A 31 1.89 2.87 6.85
N GLN A 32 2.03 1.78 6.09
CA GLN A 32 2.58 1.84 4.73
C GLN A 32 1.80 2.74 3.76
N PHE A 33 0.58 3.11 4.13
CA PHE A 33 -0.36 3.91 3.36
C PHE A 33 -0.56 5.29 4.00
N THR A 34 0.55 5.98 4.34
CA THR A 34 0.51 7.32 4.97
C THR A 34 0.15 8.46 4.01
N ASP A 35 0.24 8.24 2.70
CA ASP A 35 -0.05 9.25 1.67
C ASP A 35 -0.71 8.63 0.43
N ALA A 36 -1.52 9.42 -0.31
CA ALA A 36 -2.31 8.92 -1.45
C ALA A 36 -1.43 8.25 -2.51
N LYS A 37 -0.22 8.76 -2.71
CA LYS A 37 0.75 8.26 -3.70
C LYS A 37 1.22 6.85 -3.36
N SER A 38 1.45 6.53 -2.09
CA SER A 38 1.95 5.23 -1.67
C SER A 38 0.93 4.12 -1.88
N LEU A 39 -0.37 4.34 -1.57
CA LEU A 39 -1.38 3.34 -1.93
C LEU A 39 -1.68 3.31 -3.42
N MET A 40 -1.62 4.42 -4.15
CA MET A 40 -1.76 4.34 -5.61
C MET A 40 -0.63 3.52 -6.25
N SER A 41 0.61 3.70 -5.79
CA SER A 41 1.75 2.88 -6.23
C SER A 41 1.59 1.41 -5.84
N PHE A 42 1.11 1.13 -4.63
CA PHE A 42 0.85 -0.24 -4.18
C PHE A 42 -0.28 -0.88 -4.97
N SER A 43 -1.35 -0.15 -5.27
CA SER A 43 -2.54 -0.61 -5.99
C SER A 43 -2.20 -1.09 -7.40
N LYS A 44 -1.29 -0.41 -8.08
CA LYS A 44 -0.82 -0.73 -9.44
C LYS A 44 0.17 -1.91 -9.49
N SER A 45 0.76 -2.28 -8.37
CA SER A 45 1.72 -3.38 -8.26
C SER A 45 1.05 -4.73 -8.49
N ASP A 46 1.74 -5.68 -9.14
CA ASP A 46 1.24 -7.04 -9.28
C ASP A 46 1.27 -7.83 -7.96
N PHE A 47 0.64 -9.00 -7.95
CA PHE A 47 0.50 -9.85 -6.77
C PHE A 47 1.85 -10.19 -6.11
N THR A 48 2.86 -10.57 -6.89
CA THR A 48 4.18 -10.94 -6.36
C THR A 48 4.90 -9.72 -5.80
N SER A 49 4.84 -8.60 -6.51
CA SER A 49 5.43 -7.33 -6.08
C SER A 49 4.79 -6.83 -4.79
N LYS A 50 3.45 -6.95 -4.64
CA LYS A 50 2.76 -6.62 -3.39
C LYS A 50 3.26 -7.44 -2.21
N ILE A 51 3.47 -8.75 -2.40
CA ILE A 51 4.04 -9.62 -1.36
C ILE A 51 5.43 -9.11 -0.93
N GLU A 52 6.32 -8.84 -1.88
CA GLU A 52 7.69 -8.41 -1.55
C GLU A 52 7.71 -7.02 -0.91
N ILE A 53 6.84 -6.12 -1.36
CA ILE A 53 6.63 -4.81 -0.75
C ILE A 53 6.18 -4.94 0.71
N LEU A 54 5.22 -5.83 1.03
CA LEU A 54 4.74 -6.05 2.40
C LEU A 54 5.83 -6.63 3.29
N LYS A 55 6.54 -7.67 2.83
CA LYS A 55 7.67 -8.27 3.57
C LYS A 55 8.76 -7.25 3.88
N LYS A 56 9.20 -6.48 2.87
CA LYS A 56 10.23 -5.45 3.02
C LYS A 56 9.85 -4.36 4.03
N LYS A 57 8.55 -4.17 4.26
CA LYS A 57 7.99 -3.14 5.15
C LYS A 57 7.61 -3.69 6.53
N GLY A 58 8.05 -4.91 6.85
CA GLY A 58 7.91 -5.53 8.16
C GLY A 58 6.50 -6.04 8.45
N TRP A 59 5.68 -6.26 7.43
CA TRP A 59 4.41 -6.97 7.62
C TRP A 59 4.66 -8.45 7.85
N VAL A 60 3.92 -9.02 8.79
CA VAL A 60 4.04 -10.43 9.16
C VAL A 60 2.91 -11.19 8.47
N SER A 61 3.25 -12.29 7.79
CA SER A 61 2.25 -13.18 7.22
C SER A 61 1.46 -13.85 8.35
N ASP A 62 0.17 -13.56 8.44
CA ASP A 62 -0.76 -14.27 9.33
C ASP A 62 -1.52 -15.38 8.58
N MET A 63 -1.42 -15.38 7.25
CA MET A 63 -2.00 -16.37 6.37
C MET A 63 -1.03 -16.70 5.23
N PRO A 64 -0.28 -17.83 5.33
CA PRO A 64 0.66 -18.25 4.30
C PRO A 64 0.01 -18.36 2.92
N LEU A 65 0.80 -18.14 1.88
CA LEU A 65 0.35 -18.28 0.51
C LEU A 65 -0.18 -19.69 0.26
N ARG A 66 -1.48 -19.79 -0.05
CA ARG A 66 -2.15 -21.05 -0.37
C ARG A 66 -2.92 -20.96 -1.68
N LYS A 67 -3.09 -22.09 -2.35
CA LYS A 67 -3.99 -22.25 -3.50
C LYS A 67 -5.29 -22.91 -3.04
N THR A 68 -6.42 -22.34 -3.44
CA THR A 68 -7.74 -22.93 -3.20
C THR A 68 -8.06 -24.00 -4.25
N SER A 69 -9.05 -24.85 -3.98
CA SER A 69 -9.56 -25.84 -4.94
C SER A 69 -10.07 -25.21 -6.25
N LYS A 70 -10.45 -23.92 -6.21
CA LYS A 70 -10.88 -23.13 -7.38
C LYS A 70 -9.70 -22.41 -8.09
N GLY A 71 -8.46 -22.79 -7.80
CA GLY A 71 -7.27 -22.21 -8.43
C GLY A 71 -6.89 -20.80 -7.98
N LYS A 72 -7.57 -20.23 -6.96
CA LYS A 72 -7.23 -18.92 -6.41
C LYS A 72 -6.00 -19.01 -5.51
N SER A 73 -5.02 -18.14 -5.70
CA SER A 73 -3.91 -17.91 -4.75
C SER A 73 -4.32 -16.85 -3.74
N ILE A 74 -4.19 -17.14 -2.45
CA ILE A 74 -4.58 -16.23 -1.35
C ILE A 74 -3.48 -16.18 -0.29
N THR A 75 -3.15 -14.99 0.21
CA THR A 75 -2.24 -14.77 1.35
C THR A 75 -2.67 -13.54 2.14
N GLY A 76 -2.34 -13.49 3.42
CA GLY A 76 -2.70 -12.42 4.33
C GLY A 76 -1.51 -11.96 5.15
N TYR A 77 -1.51 -10.67 5.47
CA TYR A 77 -0.47 -9.98 6.21
C TYR A 77 -1.09 -9.10 7.28
N LYS A 78 -0.41 -9.00 8.43
CA LYS A 78 -0.76 -8.09 9.53
C LYS A 78 0.41 -7.21 9.91
N LYS A 79 0.10 -6.00 10.37
CA LYS A 79 1.04 -5.09 11.01
C LYS A 79 0.37 -4.45 12.21
N LYS A 80 0.99 -4.60 13.38
CA LYS A 80 0.55 -3.96 14.62
C LYS A 80 1.35 -2.68 14.82
N THR A 81 0.65 -1.61 15.13
CA THR A 81 1.24 -0.30 15.48
C THR A 81 0.59 0.20 16.77
N GLU A 82 1.03 1.36 17.26
CA GLU A 82 0.38 2.05 18.38
C GLU A 82 -1.08 2.43 18.06
N ASN A 83 -1.38 2.74 16.80
CA ASN A 83 -2.70 3.16 16.32
C ASN A 83 -3.66 2.00 16.04
N GLY A 84 -3.19 0.74 16.17
CA GLY A 84 -4.01 -0.45 16.03
C GLY A 84 -3.45 -1.51 15.09
N ASN A 85 -4.31 -2.44 14.70
CA ASN A 85 -3.98 -3.57 13.85
C ASN A 85 -4.41 -3.28 12.42
N TYR A 86 -3.46 -3.38 11.50
CA TYR A 86 -3.68 -3.27 10.07
C TYR A 86 -3.62 -4.67 9.46
N SER A 87 -4.46 -4.94 8.47
CA SER A 87 -4.38 -6.19 7.71
C SER A 87 -4.49 -5.96 6.21
N VAL A 88 -3.86 -6.86 5.46
CA VAL A 88 -3.90 -6.92 4.00
C VAL A 88 -4.21 -8.35 3.59
N VAL A 89 -5.21 -8.54 2.73
CA VAL A 89 -5.49 -9.82 2.08
C VAL A 89 -5.25 -9.66 0.59
N LEU A 90 -4.39 -10.52 0.04
CA LEU A 90 -4.10 -10.56 -1.39
C LEU A 90 -4.75 -11.81 -1.98
N THR A 91 -5.56 -11.63 -3.02
CA THR A 91 -6.17 -12.72 -3.78
C THR A 91 -5.81 -12.57 -5.26
N LYS A 92 -5.41 -13.67 -5.90
CA LYS A 92 -5.17 -13.75 -7.35
C LYS A 92 -5.90 -14.95 -7.93
N PHE A 93 -6.58 -14.77 -9.04
CA PHE A 93 -7.19 -15.86 -9.79
C PHE A 93 -7.30 -15.52 -11.28
N THR A 94 -7.54 -16.54 -12.09
CA THR A 94 -7.78 -16.37 -13.53
C THR A 94 -9.25 -16.62 -13.80
N LEU A 95 -9.91 -15.71 -14.54
CA LEU A 95 -11.28 -15.91 -14.98
C LEU A 95 -11.32 -17.06 -16.02
N PRO A 96 -12.21 -18.06 -15.85
CA PRO A 96 -12.26 -19.22 -16.75
C PRO A 96 -12.46 -18.84 -18.22
N ASP A 97 -13.38 -17.91 -18.49
CA ASP A 97 -13.84 -17.63 -19.85
C ASP A 97 -12.89 -16.68 -20.59
N SER A 98 -12.45 -15.61 -19.92
CA SER A 98 -11.64 -14.56 -20.54
C SER A 98 -10.13 -14.78 -20.41
N LYS A 99 -9.71 -15.79 -19.62
CA LYS A 99 -8.32 -16.02 -19.18
C LYS A 99 -7.67 -14.80 -18.52
N LYS A 100 -8.44 -13.76 -18.17
CA LYS A 100 -7.91 -12.57 -17.49
C LYS A 100 -7.50 -12.91 -16.07
N VAL A 101 -6.34 -12.40 -15.66
CA VAL A 101 -5.85 -12.48 -14.30
C VAL A 101 -6.44 -11.35 -13.49
N VAL A 102 -7.21 -11.69 -12.46
CA VAL A 102 -7.78 -10.76 -11.50
C VAL A 102 -6.96 -10.80 -10.22
N ASN A 103 -6.54 -9.63 -9.75
CA ASN A 103 -5.90 -9.46 -8.44
C ASN A 103 -6.79 -8.55 -7.59
N ILE A 104 -7.23 -9.07 -6.45
CA ILE A 104 -7.98 -8.35 -5.44
C ILE A 104 -7.05 -8.12 -4.24
N THR A 105 -7.10 -6.93 -3.68
CA THR A 105 -6.39 -6.59 -2.46
C THR A 105 -7.34 -5.88 -1.52
N ASP A 106 -7.59 -6.50 -0.38
CA ASP A 106 -8.40 -5.94 0.68
C ASP A 106 -7.48 -5.39 1.77
N LEU A 107 -7.60 -4.12 2.08
CA LEU A 107 -6.86 -3.45 3.13
C LEU A 107 -7.83 -3.07 4.23
N TYR A 108 -7.52 -3.44 5.47
CA TYR A 108 -8.34 -3.09 6.63
C TYR A 108 -7.51 -2.29 7.60
N PHE A 109 -7.95 -1.06 7.86
CA PHE A 109 -7.27 -0.11 8.73
C PHE A 109 -8.15 0.24 9.93
N PRO A 110 -7.57 0.43 11.13
CA PRO A 110 -8.27 1.07 12.23
C PRO A 110 -8.81 2.43 11.77
N TYR A 111 -9.99 2.81 12.24
CA TYR A 111 -10.45 4.17 12.04
C TYR A 111 -9.58 5.14 12.85
N ASP A 112 -8.85 6.00 12.15
CA ASP A 112 -8.14 7.14 12.72
C ASP A 112 -8.27 8.37 11.78
N ASP A 113 -7.95 9.55 12.32
CA ASP A 113 -8.06 10.84 11.61
C ASP A 113 -7.11 10.94 10.40
N THR A 114 -6.16 10.01 10.24
CA THR A 114 -5.24 9.97 9.09
C THR A 114 -6.00 9.81 7.79
N PHE A 115 -7.13 9.09 7.83
CA PHE A 115 -7.94 8.87 6.64
C PHE A 115 -8.62 10.12 6.11
N SER A 116 -9.07 11.03 6.97
CA SER A 116 -9.64 12.30 6.53
C SER A 116 -8.61 13.09 5.72
N LYS A 117 -7.36 13.12 6.17
CA LYS A 117 -6.25 13.73 5.43
C LYS A 117 -5.93 12.98 4.13
N TYR A 118 -6.00 11.66 4.17
CA TYR A 118 -5.77 10.78 3.03
C TYR A 118 -6.82 10.95 1.93
N PHE A 119 -8.07 11.15 2.34
CA PHE A 119 -9.23 11.29 1.49
C PHE A 119 -9.17 12.56 0.63
N ASP A 120 -8.73 13.67 1.22
CA ASP A 120 -8.57 14.93 0.48
C ASP A 120 -7.51 14.78 -0.62
N GLU A 121 -6.40 14.08 -0.33
CA GLU A 121 -5.36 13.79 -1.32
C GLU A 121 -5.87 12.85 -2.42
N LEU A 122 -6.60 11.78 -2.07
CA LEU A 122 -7.20 10.86 -3.05
C LEU A 122 -8.19 11.58 -3.97
N SER A 123 -9.05 12.43 -3.40
CA SER A 123 -10.06 13.17 -4.15
C SER A 123 -9.41 14.23 -5.06
N THR A 124 -8.43 14.98 -4.54
CA THR A 124 -7.83 16.11 -5.26
C THR A 124 -6.81 15.66 -6.32
N ILE A 125 -6.01 14.62 -6.05
CA ILE A 125 -4.91 14.19 -6.93
C ILE A 125 -5.38 13.09 -7.89
N TYR A 126 -6.25 12.19 -7.44
CA TYR A 126 -6.64 11.00 -8.19
C TYR A 126 -8.12 10.98 -8.59
N ASN A 127 -8.89 12.05 -8.30
CA ASN A 127 -10.29 12.19 -8.67
C ASN A 127 -11.19 11.07 -8.11
N PHE A 128 -10.94 10.64 -6.86
CA PHE A 128 -11.90 9.79 -6.16
C PHE A 128 -13.23 10.53 -6.01
N SER A 129 -14.34 9.82 -6.21
CA SER A 129 -15.68 10.40 -6.15
C SER A 129 -16.66 9.49 -5.41
N GLY A 130 -17.73 10.06 -4.90
CA GLY A 130 -18.78 9.32 -4.20
C GLY A 130 -19.40 8.24 -5.08
N VAL A 131 -19.50 7.01 -4.57
CA VAL A 131 -20.08 5.89 -5.30
C VAL A 131 -21.56 5.78 -4.92
N GLN A 132 -22.45 6.10 -5.86
CA GLN A 132 -23.90 5.96 -5.66
C GLN A 132 -24.26 4.49 -5.38
N GLY A 133 -25.16 4.27 -4.41
CA GLY A 133 -25.71 2.95 -4.10
C GLY A 133 -24.89 2.09 -3.13
N MET A 134 -23.76 2.58 -2.62
CA MET A 134 -22.90 1.86 -1.65
C MET A 134 -22.96 2.39 -0.21
N GLY A 135 -23.96 3.23 0.09
CA GLY A 135 -24.14 3.89 1.39
C GLY A 135 -23.39 5.22 1.50
N GLU A 136 -23.67 5.98 2.56
CA GLU A 136 -22.97 7.22 2.85
C GLU A 136 -21.48 6.94 3.15
N GLY A 137 -20.58 7.64 2.45
CA GLY A 137 -19.13 7.59 2.74
C GLY A 137 -18.30 6.62 1.91
N ALA A 138 -18.88 5.90 0.93
CA ALA A 138 -18.10 5.12 -0.03
C ALA A 138 -17.58 6.02 -1.16
N VAL A 139 -16.28 5.97 -1.44
CA VAL A 139 -15.66 6.63 -2.59
C VAL A 139 -14.89 5.66 -3.46
N GLY A 140 -14.84 5.96 -4.74
CA GLY A 140 -14.27 5.08 -5.74
C GLY A 140 -13.41 5.84 -6.73
N TYR A 141 -12.45 5.10 -7.27
CA TYR A 141 -11.65 5.47 -8.41
C TYR A 141 -11.61 4.29 -9.37
N SER A 142 -11.71 4.58 -10.66
CA SER A 142 -11.55 3.57 -11.69
C SER A 142 -10.76 4.13 -12.87
N GLU A 143 -9.80 3.35 -13.33
CA GLU A 143 -9.17 3.52 -14.63
C GLU A 143 -9.22 2.19 -15.38
N LYS A 144 -8.74 2.17 -16.63
CA LYS A 144 -8.66 0.92 -17.39
C LYS A 144 -7.91 -0.12 -16.56
N ASN A 145 -8.54 -1.27 -16.32
CA ASN A 145 -7.97 -2.43 -15.62
C ASN A 145 -7.68 -2.25 -14.12
N LEU A 146 -8.14 -1.17 -13.48
CA LEU A 146 -7.97 -0.92 -12.05
C LEU A 146 -9.20 -0.24 -11.47
N MET A 147 -9.69 -0.75 -10.35
CA MET A 147 -10.72 -0.13 -9.51
C MET A 147 -10.21 -0.10 -8.08
N ILE A 148 -10.45 1.00 -7.39
CA ILE A 148 -10.19 1.16 -5.96
C ILE A 148 -11.49 1.67 -5.35
N LEU A 149 -12.00 0.94 -4.37
CA LEU A 149 -13.16 1.32 -3.59
C LEU A 149 -12.71 1.49 -2.15
N VAL A 150 -13.13 2.59 -1.54
CA VAL A 150 -12.91 2.85 -0.12
C VAL A 150 -14.26 2.98 0.55
N LYS A 151 -14.44 2.27 1.66
CA LYS A 151 -15.69 2.28 2.42
C LYS A 151 -15.41 2.19 3.92
N MET A 152 -16.36 2.68 4.69
CA MET A 152 -16.40 2.50 6.14
C MET A 152 -17.18 1.23 6.46
N SER A 153 -16.61 0.36 7.29
CA SER A 153 -17.30 -0.85 7.77
C SER A 153 -17.06 -1.03 9.27
N LYS A 154 -17.85 -1.90 9.90
CA LYS A 154 -17.59 -2.32 11.29
C LYS A 154 -16.78 -3.60 11.27
N ASP A 155 -15.70 -3.63 12.04
CA ASP A 155 -14.96 -4.86 12.29
C ASP A 155 -15.89 -5.89 12.94
N SER A 156 -15.96 -7.07 12.35
CA SER A 156 -16.91 -8.12 12.75
C SER A 156 -16.66 -8.68 14.15
N TYR A 157 -15.44 -8.50 14.68
CA TYR A 157 -15.06 -9.01 16.00
C TYR A 157 -15.19 -7.95 17.10
N SER A 158 -14.84 -6.70 16.82
CA SER A 158 -14.78 -5.63 17.82
C SER A 158 -15.90 -4.61 17.72
N SER A 159 -16.73 -4.66 16.67
CA SER A 159 -17.75 -3.63 16.35
C SER A 159 -17.19 -2.21 16.18
N LYS A 160 -15.86 -2.04 16.18
CA LYS A 160 -15.20 -0.77 15.94
C LYS A 160 -15.29 -0.43 14.45
N TRP A 161 -15.40 0.85 14.15
CA TRP A 161 -15.28 1.31 12.79
C TRP A 161 -13.87 1.06 12.26
N ILE A 162 -13.82 0.55 11.04
CA ILE A 162 -12.61 0.34 10.26
C ILE A 162 -12.82 0.94 8.88
N GLN A 163 -11.71 1.27 8.24
CA GLN A 163 -11.70 1.61 6.82
C GLN A 163 -11.31 0.38 6.03
N GLU A 164 -12.07 0.10 5.00
CA GLU A 164 -11.84 -1.00 4.09
C GLU A 164 -11.54 -0.42 2.71
N ILE A 165 -10.39 -0.77 2.16
CA ILE A 165 -10.00 -0.43 0.79
C ILE A 165 -9.92 -1.71 -0.02
N GLU A 166 -10.79 -1.82 -1.00
CA GLU A 166 -10.77 -2.91 -1.98
C GLU A 166 -10.13 -2.40 -3.27
N ILE A 167 -9.04 -3.05 -3.68
CA ILE A 167 -8.35 -2.77 -4.94
C ILE A 167 -8.51 -3.97 -5.85
N THR A 168 -9.19 -3.78 -6.97
CA THR A 168 -9.35 -4.80 -8.00
C THR A 168 -8.59 -4.39 -9.25
N SER A 169 -7.64 -5.22 -9.69
CA SER A 169 -6.95 -5.05 -10.98
C SER A 169 -7.13 -6.26 -11.87
N VAL A 170 -7.32 -6.02 -13.16
CA VAL A 170 -7.58 -7.05 -14.17
C VAL A 170 -6.55 -6.93 -15.27
N LYS A 171 -5.76 -7.97 -15.52
CA LYS A 171 -4.76 -7.97 -16.60
C LYS A 171 -5.00 -9.15 -17.53
N ASP A 172 -4.71 -9.00 -18.81
CA ASP A 172 -4.74 -10.14 -19.73
C ASP A 172 -3.66 -11.16 -19.33
N SER A 173 -3.96 -12.46 -19.41
CA SER A 173 -2.93 -13.49 -19.22
C SER A 173 -1.93 -13.37 -20.36
N LYS A 174 -0.65 -13.13 -20.03
CA LYS A 174 0.46 -13.35 -20.96
C LYS A 174 0.64 -14.84 -21.23
#